data_AF-A0A8C0JR54-F1
#
_entry.id   AF-A0A8C0JR54-F1
#
_cell.length_a   1.000
_cell.length_b   1.000
_cell.length_c   1.000
_cell.angle_alpha   90.00
_cell.angle_beta   90.00
_cell.angle_gamma   90.00
#
_symmetry.space_group_name_H-M   'P 1'
#
loop_
_entity.id
_entity.type
_entity.pdbx_description
1 polymer ?
#
loop_
_entity_poly.entity_id
_entity_poly.type
_entity_poly.pdbx_seq_one_letter_code
_entity_poly.pdbx_strand_id
1 'polypeptide(L)'
;MAALTTVVVAAAATAVAGAVAGAGAGAAPGSGVGAAQVPQQNDSGFDTSGGIRPFQLQNWKQKVSRTKKAEFIRTAEKLRNQVINIEKDKHSHFYNQKSDFRSEQSMLEELENKLINSRKTERAKIQQQLAKIHNNVKKLQHQLKDVKPTPDFVEKLREMMEEIENAINTFKEEQRLIYEELIKEEKSTNNELSAISRKIDMWALSNLGAEKAFRAMSGKLPGDKVMPSTLPEEVVDFEKFLQQTGGRQGGWDDYDHQNFVKVRNKHKGKPTFMGEVLENLPGRTQDEVQQHEKWYQKFLALEERKKESIQNWKTKKQQKKEEIFKLKEKAENLSLLFHNKKEDNQKHKEEQRKKQKLAVEAWKKQKSLERSMRRASQVKEEEEKEKKQQKERRRQFKLKLLLESYAQQKKEQEEFLRLEKEMREKTEKAEKRKAAAEEISRFQERDLHKLKLKILDRQLKEDEKAEKQRKLAKLKEKVLRAEIHLFLLVLS
;
A
#
# COMPACT_ATOMS: atom_id res chain seq x y z
N MET A 1 -4.17 -12.99 -31.55
CA MET A 1 -5.00 -14.20 -31.42
C MET A 1 -4.18 -15.49 -31.20
N ALA A 2 -3.07 -15.76 -31.92
CA ALA A 2 -2.22 -16.94 -31.64
C ALA A 2 -1.34 -16.88 -30.36
N ALA A 3 -1.17 -15.69 -29.77
CA ALA A 3 -0.35 -15.50 -28.56
C ALA A 3 -1.15 -15.60 -27.23
N LEU A 4 -2.48 -15.72 -27.29
CA LEU A 4 -3.33 -15.86 -26.11
C LEU A 4 -3.65 -17.33 -25.80
N THR A 5 -3.60 -18.20 -26.80
CA THR A 5 -3.78 -19.65 -26.68
C THR A 5 -2.62 -20.35 -25.94
N THR A 6 -1.42 -19.78 -25.97
CA THR A 6 -0.24 -20.32 -25.25
C THR A 6 -0.19 -19.94 -23.77
N VAL A 7 -0.96 -18.93 -23.33
CA VAL A 7 -0.93 -18.42 -21.95
C VAL A 7 -1.80 -19.26 -21.00
N VAL A 8 -2.83 -19.94 -21.54
CA VAL A 8 -3.77 -20.77 -20.77
C VAL A 8 -3.23 -22.21 -20.59
N VAL A 9 -2.53 -22.76 -21.58
CA VAL A 9 -2.02 -24.15 -21.55
C VAL A 9 -0.88 -24.35 -20.53
N ALA A 10 -0.03 -23.34 -20.30
CA ALA A 10 1.11 -23.46 -19.39
C ALA A 10 0.75 -23.29 -17.90
N ALA A 11 -0.37 -22.64 -17.57
CA ALA A 11 -0.76 -22.42 -16.17
C ALA A 11 -1.41 -23.66 -15.52
N ALA A 12 -1.99 -24.56 -16.32
CA ALA A 12 -2.54 -25.82 -15.84
C ALA A 12 -1.46 -26.88 -15.57
N ALA A 13 -0.33 -26.85 -16.30
CA ALA A 13 0.74 -27.83 -16.13
C ALA A 13 1.55 -27.67 -14.83
N THR A 14 1.68 -26.45 -14.29
CA THR A 14 2.43 -26.21 -13.05
C THR A 14 1.63 -26.53 -11.79
N ALA A 15 0.31 -26.73 -11.90
CA ALA A 15 -0.55 -27.09 -10.76
C ALA A 15 -0.65 -28.60 -10.50
N VAL A 16 -0.14 -29.45 -11.41
CA VAL A 16 -0.20 -30.92 -11.28
C VAL A 16 1.12 -31.52 -10.75
N ALA A 17 2.24 -30.79 -10.80
CA ALA A 17 3.54 -31.30 -10.32
C ALA A 17 3.81 -31.08 -8.82
N GLY A 18 2.94 -30.37 -8.10
CA GLY A 18 3.12 -30.04 -6.68
C GLY A 18 2.53 -31.06 -5.70
N ALA A 19 1.96 -32.17 -6.19
CA ALA A 19 1.22 -33.12 -5.37
C ALA A 19 1.48 -34.58 -5.77
N VAL A 20 2.74 -35.02 -5.81
CA VAL A 20 3.19 -36.40 -5.52
C VAL A 20 4.72 -36.35 -5.40
N ALA A 21 5.26 -36.51 -4.18
CA ALA A 21 6.53 -37.22 -3.88
C ALA A 21 6.97 -36.90 -2.45
N GLY A 22 6.35 -37.57 -1.49
CA GLY A 22 6.94 -37.81 -0.17
C GLY A 22 6.92 -39.32 0.06
N ALA A 23 8.02 -40.01 -0.27
CA ALA A 23 8.40 -41.30 0.31
C ALA A 23 9.76 -41.76 -0.27
N GLY A 24 10.74 -41.99 0.62
CA GLY A 24 11.65 -43.15 0.52
C GLY A 24 12.99 -43.01 -0.22
N ALA A 25 14.05 -42.92 0.58
CA ALA A 25 15.31 -43.67 0.50
C ALA A 25 16.27 -43.54 -0.71
N GLY A 26 17.45 -42.98 -0.43
CA GLY A 26 18.69 -43.78 -0.34
C GLY A 26 19.51 -44.05 -1.61
N ALA A 27 20.79 -43.66 -1.51
CA ALA A 27 21.97 -44.15 -2.24
C ALA A 27 22.42 -43.42 -3.53
N ALA A 28 23.62 -42.82 -3.43
CA ALA A 28 24.55 -42.46 -4.52
C ALA A 28 25.17 -43.74 -5.13
N PRO A 29 25.88 -43.72 -6.29
CA PRO A 29 27.12 -42.95 -6.59
C PRO A 29 27.03 -42.23 -7.96
N GLY A 30 27.95 -41.42 -8.51
CA GLY A 30 29.38 -41.16 -8.32
C GLY A 30 30.07 -41.16 -9.71
N SER A 31 30.85 -40.12 -10.03
CA SER A 31 31.83 -39.96 -11.14
C SER A 31 31.35 -40.17 -12.60
N GLY A 32 31.80 -39.47 -13.64
CA GLY A 32 32.89 -38.52 -13.86
C GLY A 32 33.16 -38.46 -15.39
N VAL A 33 34.05 -37.55 -15.81
CA VAL A 33 34.65 -37.39 -17.16
C VAL A 33 33.75 -36.66 -18.18
N GLY A 34 34.10 -35.55 -18.85
CA GLY A 34 35.39 -34.90 -19.14
C GLY A 34 35.58 -34.84 -20.66
N ALA A 35 35.51 -33.66 -21.29
CA ALA A 35 36.19 -33.36 -22.57
C ALA A 35 36.06 -31.86 -22.91
N ALA A 36 37.19 -31.24 -23.20
CA ALA A 36 37.37 -29.82 -23.51
C ALA A 36 37.60 -29.59 -25.01
N GLN A 37 37.23 -28.37 -25.45
CA GLN A 37 37.78 -27.52 -26.54
C GLN A 37 37.82 -28.04 -27.98
N VAL A 38 37.31 -27.23 -28.93
CA VAL A 38 38.11 -26.40 -29.88
C VAL A 38 37.21 -25.25 -30.41
N PRO A 39 37.69 -23.99 -30.50
CA PRO A 39 36.99 -22.89 -31.16
C PRO A 39 37.49 -22.71 -32.60
N GLN A 40 36.58 -22.67 -33.58
CA GLN A 40 36.89 -22.28 -34.95
C GLN A 40 36.41 -20.84 -35.22
N GLN A 41 37.39 -19.97 -35.43
CA GLN A 41 37.22 -18.69 -36.13
C GLN A 41 37.03 -18.98 -37.62
N ASN A 42 36.08 -18.29 -38.25
CA ASN A 42 36.16 -17.95 -39.66
C ASN A 42 35.53 -16.57 -39.86
N ASP A 43 36.37 -15.65 -40.30
CA ASP A 43 36.04 -14.31 -40.78
C ASP A 43 35.45 -14.37 -42.18
N SER A 44 34.66 -13.34 -42.50
CA SER A 44 34.34 -12.77 -43.83
C SER A 44 32.86 -12.77 -44.22
N GLY A 45 32.34 -11.57 -44.48
CA GLY A 45 31.03 -11.34 -45.11
C GLY A 45 30.27 -10.15 -44.54
N PHE A 46 30.76 -8.94 -44.83
CA PHE A 46 29.98 -7.70 -44.70
C PHE A 46 28.79 -7.78 -45.66
N ASP A 47 27.57 -7.87 -45.13
CA ASP A 47 26.35 -7.46 -45.82
C ASP A 47 25.37 -6.86 -44.81
N THR A 48 25.38 -5.53 -44.75
CA THR A 48 24.37 -4.71 -44.10
C THR A 48 23.06 -4.83 -44.85
N SER A 49 22.20 -5.78 -44.46
CA SER A 49 20.78 -5.74 -44.78
C SER A 49 19.98 -5.47 -43.50
N GLY A 50 19.60 -4.20 -43.34
CA GLY A 50 18.80 -3.67 -42.25
C GLY A 50 17.34 -4.14 -42.30
N GLY A 51 17.13 -5.42 -42.04
CA GLY A 51 15.83 -5.97 -41.70
C GLY A 51 15.80 -6.32 -40.22
N ILE A 52 15.22 -5.46 -39.38
CA ILE A 52 14.81 -5.87 -38.02
C ILE A 52 13.83 -7.04 -38.22
N ARG A 53 14.31 -8.26 -37.94
CA ARG A 53 13.56 -9.48 -38.20
C ARG A 53 12.24 -9.42 -37.41
N PRO A 54 11.07 -9.70 -38.03
CA PRO A 54 9.76 -9.79 -37.35
C PRO A 54 9.80 -10.65 -36.07
N PHE A 55 10.72 -11.61 -36.03
CA PHE A 55 11.03 -12.48 -34.90
C PHE A 55 11.49 -11.74 -33.63
N GLN A 56 12.30 -10.67 -33.73
CA GLN A 56 12.74 -9.89 -32.57
C GLN A 56 11.58 -9.10 -31.94
N LEU A 57 10.70 -8.52 -32.77
CA LEU A 57 9.51 -7.80 -32.30
C LEU A 57 8.51 -8.73 -31.63
N GLN A 58 8.34 -9.94 -32.16
CA GLN A 58 7.46 -10.96 -31.60
C GLN A 58 8.01 -11.48 -30.26
N ASN A 59 9.33 -11.68 -30.15
CA ASN A 59 10.00 -12.07 -28.91
C ASN A 59 9.92 -10.98 -27.84
N TRP A 60 10.08 -9.70 -28.22
CA TRP A 60 9.87 -8.56 -27.31
C TRP A 60 8.44 -8.49 -26.77
N LYS A 61 7.43 -8.59 -27.65
CA LYS A 61 6.01 -8.61 -27.24
C LYS A 61 5.72 -9.78 -26.29
N GLN A 62 6.33 -10.94 -26.53
CA GLN A 62 6.20 -12.10 -25.66
C GLN A 62 6.89 -11.88 -24.30
N LYS A 63 8.06 -11.22 -24.28
CA LYS A 63 8.78 -10.85 -23.05
C LYS A 63 7.97 -9.86 -22.21
N VAL A 64 7.43 -8.80 -22.80
CA VAL A 64 6.57 -7.82 -22.11
C VAL A 64 5.31 -8.49 -21.54
N SER A 65 4.67 -9.38 -22.31
CA SER A 65 3.52 -10.16 -21.84
C SER A 65 3.86 -11.05 -20.63
N ARG A 66 5.01 -11.71 -20.65
CA ARG A 66 5.50 -12.53 -19.53
C ARG A 66 5.77 -11.69 -18.29
N THR A 67 6.39 -10.51 -18.44
CA THR A 67 6.64 -9.59 -17.32
C THR A 67 5.33 -9.12 -16.69
N LYS A 68 4.37 -8.66 -17.51
CA LYS A 68 3.04 -8.25 -17.02
C LYS A 68 2.31 -9.39 -16.29
N LYS A 69 2.40 -10.61 -16.80
CA LYS A 69 1.84 -11.80 -16.13
C LYS A 69 2.49 -12.05 -14.77
N ALA A 70 3.82 -11.96 -14.68
CA ALA A 70 4.55 -12.14 -13.43
C ALA A 70 4.19 -11.06 -12.39
N GLU A 71 4.05 -9.80 -12.82
CA GLU A 71 3.62 -8.70 -11.95
C GLU A 71 2.19 -8.88 -11.44
N PHE A 72 1.28 -9.32 -12.32
CA PHE A 72 -0.09 -9.64 -11.93
C PHE A 72 -0.14 -10.74 -10.86
N ILE A 73 0.61 -11.83 -11.05
CA ILE A 73 0.69 -12.93 -10.08
C ILE A 73 1.25 -12.44 -8.74
N ARG A 74 2.36 -11.69 -8.73
CA ARG A 74 2.93 -11.12 -7.50
C ARG A 74 1.94 -10.22 -6.76
N THR A 75 1.16 -9.42 -7.50
CA THR A 75 0.15 -8.53 -6.92
C THR A 75 -1.01 -9.34 -6.33
N ALA A 76 -1.48 -10.36 -7.03
CA ALA A 76 -2.52 -11.26 -6.55
C ALA A 76 -2.08 -12.01 -5.28
N GLU A 77 -0.83 -12.49 -5.21
CA GLU A 77 -0.26 -13.12 -4.02
C GLU A 77 -0.15 -12.14 -2.84
N LYS A 78 0.28 -10.90 -3.10
CA LYS A 78 0.33 -9.84 -2.09
C LYS A 78 -1.07 -9.55 -1.52
N LEU A 79 -2.08 -9.40 -2.37
CA LEU A 79 -3.47 -9.19 -1.95
C LEU A 79 -4.00 -10.38 -1.17
N ARG A 80 -3.75 -11.60 -1.64
CA ARG A 80 -4.11 -12.83 -0.91
C ARG A 80 -3.50 -12.87 0.49
N ASN A 81 -2.23 -12.51 0.63
CA ASN A 81 -1.56 -12.45 1.94
C ASN A 81 -2.14 -11.35 2.84
N GLN A 82 -2.58 -10.22 2.26
CA GLN A 82 -3.28 -9.17 3.01
C GLN A 82 -4.62 -9.68 3.55
N VAL A 83 -5.41 -10.37 2.72
CA VAL A 83 -6.67 -10.99 3.14
C VAL A 83 -6.43 -11.98 4.29
N ILE A 84 -5.44 -12.87 4.17
CA ILE A 84 -5.10 -13.84 5.21
C ILE A 84 -4.73 -13.15 6.53
N ASN A 85 -3.96 -12.06 6.48
CA ASN A 85 -3.58 -11.33 7.68
C ASN A 85 -4.79 -10.64 8.33
N ILE A 86 -5.66 -10.02 7.53
CA ILE A 86 -6.89 -9.39 8.04
C ILE A 86 -7.82 -10.45 8.67
N GLU A 87 -7.97 -11.60 8.02
CA GLU A 87 -8.77 -12.72 8.54
C GLU A 87 -8.20 -13.24 9.88
N LYS A 88 -6.87 -13.37 10.00
CA LYS A 88 -6.20 -13.77 11.25
C LYS A 88 -6.35 -12.74 12.37
N ASP A 89 -6.11 -11.46 12.08
CA ASP A 89 -6.24 -10.37 13.06
C ASP A 89 -7.68 -10.30 13.55
N LYS A 90 -8.66 -10.32 12.63
CA LYS A 90 -10.09 -10.40 12.96
C LYS A 90 -10.39 -11.61 13.84
N HIS A 91 -9.87 -12.79 13.48
CA HIS A 91 -10.16 -14.00 14.23
C HIS A 91 -9.66 -13.90 15.68
N SER A 92 -8.47 -13.34 15.87
CA SER A 92 -7.89 -13.10 17.20
C SER A 92 -8.64 -12.05 18.02
N HIS A 93 -9.11 -10.97 17.39
CA HIS A 93 -9.77 -9.88 18.10
C HIS A 93 -11.21 -10.19 18.50
N PHE A 94 -11.93 -10.93 17.66
CA PHE A 94 -13.32 -11.25 17.93
C PHE A 94 -13.45 -12.60 18.65
N TYR A 95 -12.90 -13.70 18.13
CA TYR A 95 -13.27 -15.06 18.58
C TYR A 95 -12.41 -15.66 19.68
N ASN A 96 -11.24 -15.09 19.98
CA ASN A 96 -10.40 -15.54 21.09
C ASN A 96 -10.69 -14.84 22.44
N GLN A 97 -11.58 -13.84 22.47
CA GLN A 97 -11.94 -13.12 23.70
C GLN A 97 -13.20 -13.75 24.30
N LYS A 98 -13.18 -14.12 25.59
CA LYS A 98 -14.42 -14.44 26.32
C LYS A 98 -15.24 -13.16 26.40
N SER A 99 -16.28 -13.08 25.58
CA SER A 99 -17.12 -11.91 25.38
C SER A 99 -18.54 -12.19 25.85
N ASP A 100 -19.17 -11.23 26.52
CA ASP A 100 -20.58 -11.26 26.90
C ASP A 100 -21.53 -11.15 25.67
N PHE A 101 -20.99 -10.79 24.49
CA PHE A 101 -21.71 -10.59 23.21
C PHE A 101 -21.66 -11.82 22.28
N ARG A 102 -21.72 -13.02 22.85
CA ARG A 102 -21.53 -14.26 22.08
C ARG A 102 -22.63 -14.49 21.02
N SER A 103 -23.85 -14.03 21.29
CA SER A 103 -24.98 -14.09 20.35
C SER A 103 -24.74 -13.27 19.08
N GLU A 104 -24.30 -12.02 19.23
CA GLU A 104 -24.00 -11.09 18.16
C GLU A 104 -22.81 -11.58 17.33
N GLN A 105 -21.82 -12.13 18.02
CA GLN A 105 -20.67 -12.74 17.39
C GLN A 105 -21.01 -13.98 16.55
N SER A 106 -21.94 -14.81 17.03
CA SER A 106 -22.45 -15.97 16.27
C SER A 106 -23.12 -15.53 14.96
N MET A 107 -23.94 -14.47 15.01
CA MET A 107 -24.57 -13.93 13.79
C MET A 107 -23.53 -13.42 12.78
N LEU A 108 -22.45 -12.77 13.25
CA LEU A 108 -21.35 -12.33 12.39
C LEU A 108 -20.57 -13.51 11.79
N GLU A 109 -20.36 -14.58 12.55
CA GLU A 109 -19.71 -15.81 12.07
C GLU A 109 -20.53 -16.52 11.00
N GLU A 110 -21.85 -16.58 11.15
CA GLU A 110 -22.75 -17.12 10.12
C GLU A 110 -22.68 -16.32 8.82
N LEU A 111 -22.69 -14.98 8.89
CA LEU A 111 -22.54 -14.11 7.73
C LEU A 111 -21.17 -14.30 7.06
N GLU A 112 -20.10 -14.39 7.84
CA GLU A 112 -18.77 -14.68 7.32
C GLU A 112 -18.71 -16.02 6.60
N ASN A 113 -19.25 -17.08 7.22
CA ASN A 113 -19.27 -18.41 6.62
C ASN A 113 -20.05 -18.41 5.30
N LYS A 114 -21.15 -17.66 5.22
CA LYS A 114 -21.89 -17.44 3.97
C LYS A 114 -21.02 -16.78 2.90
N LEU A 115 -20.27 -15.72 3.24
CA LEU A 115 -19.35 -15.05 2.31
C LEU A 115 -18.19 -15.95 1.86
N ILE A 116 -17.60 -16.71 2.79
CA ILE A 116 -16.53 -17.68 2.48
C ILE A 116 -17.04 -18.75 1.51
N ASN A 117 -18.23 -19.29 1.77
CA ASN A 117 -18.85 -20.29 0.91
C ASN A 117 -19.20 -19.70 -0.45
N SER A 118 -19.77 -18.50 -0.51
CA SER A 118 -20.04 -17.77 -1.76
C SER A 118 -18.77 -17.66 -2.61
N ARG A 119 -17.68 -17.12 -2.04
CA ARG A 119 -16.37 -16.99 -2.71
C ARG A 119 -15.79 -18.32 -3.19
N LYS A 120 -15.97 -19.40 -2.42
CA LYS A 120 -15.56 -20.76 -2.84
C LYS A 120 -16.38 -21.25 -4.03
N THR A 121 -17.70 -21.06 -4.01
CA THR A 121 -18.58 -21.48 -5.10
C THR A 121 -18.31 -20.69 -6.38
N GLU A 122 -18.08 -19.38 -6.29
CA GLU A 122 -17.71 -18.53 -7.41
C GLU A 122 -16.40 -18.98 -8.04
N ARG A 123 -15.37 -19.23 -7.21
CA ARG A 123 -14.10 -19.78 -7.69
C ARG A 123 -14.28 -21.10 -8.44
N ALA A 124 -15.11 -22.01 -7.93
CA ALA A 124 -15.39 -23.28 -8.58
C ALA A 124 -16.09 -23.08 -9.94
N LYS A 125 -17.07 -22.16 -10.02
CA LYS A 125 -17.76 -21.81 -11.28
C LYS A 125 -16.79 -21.26 -12.33
N ILE A 126 -15.93 -20.31 -11.94
CA ILE A 126 -14.92 -19.74 -12.83
C ILE A 126 -13.96 -20.84 -13.35
N GLN A 127 -13.50 -21.71 -12.45
CA GLN A 127 -12.64 -22.84 -12.85
C GLN A 127 -13.33 -23.77 -13.84
N GLN A 128 -14.61 -24.07 -13.62
CA GLN A 128 -15.41 -24.91 -14.51
C GLN A 128 -15.59 -24.28 -15.90
N GLN A 129 -15.91 -22.99 -15.97
CA GLN A 129 -16.09 -22.26 -17.23
C GLN A 129 -14.78 -22.18 -18.02
N LEU A 130 -13.66 -21.87 -17.35
CA LEU A 130 -12.34 -21.83 -17.97
C LEU A 130 -11.91 -23.22 -18.48
N ALA A 131 -12.20 -24.28 -17.72
CA ALA A 131 -11.93 -25.65 -18.15
C ALA A 131 -12.73 -26.02 -19.42
N LYS A 132 -14.01 -25.61 -19.49
CA LYS A 132 -14.85 -25.82 -20.68
C LYS A 132 -14.26 -25.13 -21.92
N ILE A 133 -13.91 -23.84 -21.81
CA ILE A 133 -13.27 -23.09 -22.91
C ILE A 133 -11.96 -23.76 -23.33
N HIS A 134 -11.12 -24.12 -22.36
CA HIS A 134 -9.84 -24.79 -22.63
C HIS A 134 -10.03 -26.12 -23.37
N ASN A 135 -11.02 -26.93 -22.97
CA ASN A 135 -11.31 -28.20 -23.62
C ASN A 135 -11.82 -28.02 -25.05
N ASN A 136 -12.66 -27.01 -25.31
CA ASN A 136 -13.11 -26.68 -26.67
C ASN A 136 -11.93 -26.25 -27.56
N VAL A 137 -11.05 -25.39 -27.05
CA VAL A 137 -9.82 -24.99 -27.74
C VAL A 137 -8.92 -26.19 -28.02
N LYS A 138 -8.76 -27.09 -27.04
CA LYS A 138 -7.99 -28.32 -27.22
C LYS A 138 -8.61 -29.19 -28.31
N LYS A 139 -9.93 -29.36 -28.35
CA LYS A 139 -10.65 -30.10 -29.39
C LYS A 139 -10.41 -29.48 -30.78
N LEU A 140 -10.54 -28.16 -30.91
CA LEU A 140 -10.22 -27.43 -32.15
C LEU A 140 -8.77 -27.67 -32.59
N GLN A 141 -7.80 -27.59 -31.67
CA GLN A 141 -6.39 -27.85 -31.96
C GLN A 141 -6.13 -29.28 -32.45
N HIS A 142 -6.85 -30.29 -31.93
CA HIS A 142 -6.70 -31.67 -32.40
C HIS A 142 -7.27 -31.83 -33.81
N GLN A 143 -8.42 -31.23 -34.09
CA GLN A 143 -9.01 -31.27 -35.43
C GLN A 143 -8.14 -30.56 -36.47
N LEU A 144 -7.36 -29.55 -36.08
CA LEU A 144 -6.46 -28.83 -36.96
C LEU A 144 -5.18 -29.61 -37.36
N LYS A 145 -4.86 -30.74 -36.70
CA LYS A 145 -3.57 -31.44 -36.89
C LYS A 145 -3.53 -32.39 -38.09
N ASP A 146 -4.65 -33.00 -38.49
CA ASP A 146 -4.64 -34.12 -39.46
C ASP A 146 -5.85 -34.14 -40.42
N VAL A 147 -6.12 -33.06 -41.18
CA VAL A 147 -7.27 -33.08 -42.11
C VAL A 147 -7.01 -32.27 -43.40
N LYS A 148 -7.40 -32.84 -44.54
CA LYS A 148 -7.49 -32.14 -45.84
C LYS A 148 -8.66 -31.14 -45.80
N PRO A 149 -8.49 -29.88 -46.26
CA PRO A 149 -9.55 -28.88 -46.22
C PRO A 149 -10.66 -29.21 -47.23
N THR A 150 -11.66 -29.97 -46.75
CA THR A 150 -12.95 -30.16 -47.42
C THR A 150 -13.90 -29.03 -47.00
N PRO A 151 -14.78 -28.51 -47.88
CA PRO A 151 -15.73 -27.45 -47.53
C PRO A 151 -16.52 -27.71 -46.24
N ASP A 152 -17.06 -28.92 -46.07
CA ASP A 152 -17.80 -29.32 -44.84
C ASP A 152 -16.92 -29.30 -43.58
N PHE A 153 -15.63 -29.60 -43.72
CA PHE A 153 -14.68 -29.56 -42.62
C PHE A 153 -14.33 -28.12 -42.24
N VAL A 154 -14.22 -27.23 -43.22
CA VAL A 154 -14.01 -25.79 -42.99
C VAL A 154 -15.21 -25.19 -42.27
N GLU A 155 -16.44 -25.57 -42.63
CA GLU A 155 -17.64 -25.09 -41.93
C GLU A 155 -17.67 -25.58 -40.48
N LYS A 156 -17.33 -26.86 -40.23
CA LYS A 156 -17.22 -27.41 -38.87
C LYS A 156 -16.15 -26.72 -38.02
N LEU A 157 -15.02 -26.32 -38.61
CA LEU A 157 -14.00 -25.53 -37.92
C LEU A 157 -14.52 -24.14 -37.56
N ARG A 158 -15.26 -23.50 -38.47
CA ARG A 158 -15.89 -22.20 -38.26
C ARG A 158 -16.90 -22.26 -37.12
N GLU A 159 -17.79 -23.26 -37.11
CA GLU A 159 -18.75 -23.47 -36.02
C GLU A 159 -18.05 -23.62 -34.66
N MET A 160 -17.00 -24.46 -34.56
CA MET A 160 -16.26 -24.61 -33.31
C MET A 160 -15.51 -23.32 -32.89
N MET A 161 -15.00 -22.55 -33.84
CA MET A 161 -14.36 -21.26 -33.56
C MET A 161 -15.39 -20.27 -33.00
N GLU A 162 -16.58 -20.22 -33.59
CA GLU A 162 -17.68 -19.39 -33.15
C GLU A 162 -18.20 -19.82 -31.76
N GLU A 163 -18.32 -21.13 -31.49
CA GLU A 163 -18.64 -21.65 -30.16
C GLU A 163 -17.61 -21.23 -29.09
N ILE A 164 -16.32 -21.28 -29.42
CA ILE A 164 -15.24 -20.85 -28.51
C ILE A 164 -15.30 -19.35 -28.28
N GLU A 165 -15.47 -18.56 -29.35
CA GLU A 165 -15.56 -17.11 -29.27
C GLU A 165 -16.77 -16.67 -28.45
N ASN A 166 -17.95 -17.26 -28.70
CA ASN A 166 -19.16 -17.04 -27.91
C ASN A 166 -18.95 -17.42 -26.44
N ALA A 167 -18.36 -18.58 -26.15
CA ALA A 167 -18.06 -18.99 -24.77
C ALA A 167 -17.09 -18.02 -24.06
N ILE A 168 -16.10 -17.47 -24.77
CA ILE A 168 -15.17 -16.47 -24.23
C ILE A 168 -15.88 -15.14 -23.99
N ASN A 169 -16.72 -14.69 -24.91
CA ASN A 169 -17.45 -13.43 -24.80
C ASN A 169 -18.47 -13.48 -23.66
N THR A 170 -19.26 -14.56 -23.57
CA THR A 170 -20.19 -14.79 -22.45
C THR A 170 -19.45 -14.81 -21.12
N PHE A 171 -18.32 -15.54 -21.02
CA PHE A 171 -17.53 -15.57 -19.80
C PHE A 171 -17.04 -14.17 -19.40
N LYS A 172 -16.50 -13.39 -20.34
CA LYS A 172 -16.03 -12.03 -20.05
C LYS A 172 -17.16 -11.11 -19.60
N GLU A 173 -18.32 -11.21 -20.24
CA GLU A 173 -19.50 -10.41 -19.92
C GLU A 173 -20.02 -10.74 -18.52
N GLU A 174 -20.18 -12.03 -18.20
CA GLU A 174 -20.59 -12.48 -16.87
C GLU A 174 -19.60 -12.01 -15.79
N GLN A 175 -18.29 -12.13 -16.02
CA GLN A 175 -17.28 -11.65 -15.07
C GLN A 175 -17.31 -10.13 -14.92
N ARG A 176 -17.60 -9.38 -15.99
CA ARG A 176 -17.75 -7.91 -15.92
C ARG A 176 -18.95 -7.52 -15.06
N LEU A 177 -20.10 -8.16 -15.26
CA LEU A 177 -21.32 -7.91 -14.50
C LEU A 177 -21.12 -8.20 -13.00
N ILE A 178 -20.52 -9.34 -12.66
CA ILE A 178 -20.20 -9.69 -11.27
C ILE A 178 -19.25 -8.64 -10.65
N TYR A 179 -18.22 -8.22 -11.38
CA TYR A 179 -17.29 -7.21 -10.90
C TYR A 179 -17.94 -5.85 -10.66
N GLU A 180 -18.81 -5.40 -11.57
CA GLU A 180 -19.58 -4.17 -11.42
C GLU A 180 -20.51 -4.21 -10.19
N GLU A 181 -21.16 -5.35 -9.95
CA GLU A 181 -22.00 -5.56 -8.77
C GLU A 181 -21.18 -5.53 -7.47
N LEU A 182 -20.03 -6.22 -7.44
CA LEU A 182 -19.11 -6.19 -6.29
C LEU A 182 -18.59 -4.77 -5.99
N ILE A 183 -18.27 -3.97 -7.02
CA ILE A 183 -17.88 -2.56 -6.82
C ILE A 183 -19.03 -1.75 -6.21
N LYS A 184 -20.25 -1.98 -6.66
CA LYS A 184 -21.43 -1.28 -6.13
C LYS A 184 -21.66 -1.64 -4.67
N GLU A 185 -21.53 -2.92 -4.30
CA GLU A 185 -21.61 -3.39 -2.92
C GLU A 185 -20.48 -2.84 -2.05
N GLU A 186 -19.24 -2.84 -2.53
CA GLU A 186 -18.08 -2.23 -1.85
C GLU A 186 -18.35 -0.75 -1.55
N LYS A 187 -18.84 0.01 -2.54
CA LYS A 187 -19.17 1.42 -2.36
C LYS A 187 -20.29 1.62 -1.34
N SER A 188 -21.34 0.81 -1.38
CA SER A 188 -22.46 0.90 -0.43
C SER A 188 -22.01 0.62 1.00
N THR A 189 -21.33 -0.51 1.21
CA THR A 189 -20.82 -0.93 2.52
C THR A 189 -19.80 0.06 3.07
N ASN A 190 -18.93 0.62 2.23
CA ASN A 190 -17.97 1.66 2.64
C ASN A 190 -18.68 2.96 3.07
N ASN A 191 -19.77 3.34 2.40
CA ASN A 191 -20.58 4.49 2.80
C ASN A 191 -21.26 4.25 4.15
N GLU A 192 -21.78 3.04 4.39
CA GLU A 192 -22.39 2.63 5.66
C GLU A 192 -21.35 2.64 6.79
N LEU A 193 -20.16 2.06 6.57
CA LEU A 193 -19.04 2.11 7.52
C LEU A 193 -18.65 3.56 7.83
N SER A 194 -18.56 4.42 6.82
CA SER A 194 -18.26 5.85 6.99
C SER A 194 -19.36 6.58 7.77
N ALA A 195 -20.62 6.21 7.59
CA ALA A 195 -21.74 6.76 8.35
C ALA A 195 -21.69 6.32 9.82
N ILE A 196 -21.39 5.04 10.09
CA ILE A 196 -21.22 4.50 11.44
C ILE A 196 -20.01 5.13 12.14
N SER A 197 -18.87 5.24 11.44
CA SER A 197 -17.67 5.92 11.97
C SER A 197 -18.00 7.34 12.41
N ARG A 198 -18.68 8.13 11.56
CA ARG A 198 -19.11 9.48 11.91
C ARG A 198 -20.05 9.52 13.12
N LYS A 199 -20.94 8.54 13.28
CA LYS A 199 -21.81 8.42 14.47
C LYS A 199 -20.99 8.15 15.73
N ILE A 200 -19.99 7.26 15.65
CA ILE A 200 -19.08 6.96 16.76
C ILE A 200 -18.30 8.22 17.16
N ASP A 201 -17.76 8.95 16.19
CA ASP A 201 -17.04 10.21 16.43
C ASP A 201 -17.96 11.25 17.07
N MET A 202 -19.22 11.35 16.60
CA MET A 202 -20.24 12.22 17.18
C MET A 202 -20.57 11.85 18.63
N TRP A 203 -20.68 10.57 18.94
CA TRP A 203 -20.90 10.09 20.31
C TRP A 203 -19.71 10.41 21.22
N ALA A 204 -18.48 10.27 20.72
CA ALA A 204 -17.28 10.65 21.47
C ALA A 204 -17.29 12.15 21.80
N LEU A 205 -17.65 13.01 20.84
CA LEU A 205 -17.79 14.45 21.02
C LEU A 205 -18.95 14.83 21.97
N SER A 206 -20.09 14.14 21.85
CA SER A 206 -21.28 14.39 22.65
C SER A 206 -21.09 13.98 24.12
N ASN A 207 -20.32 12.93 24.40
CA ASN A 207 -19.95 12.56 25.77
C ASN A 207 -19.08 13.64 26.45
N LEU A 208 -18.18 14.29 25.71
CA LEU A 208 -17.40 15.42 26.23
C LEU A 208 -18.27 16.66 26.55
N GLY A 209 -19.31 16.91 25.74
CA GLY A 209 -20.29 17.99 25.98
C GLY A 209 -21.27 17.68 27.11
N ALA A 210 -21.74 16.43 27.18
CA ALA A 210 -22.63 15.95 28.23
C ALA A 210 -21.94 15.93 29.59
N GLU A 211 -20.67 15.52 29.71
CA GLU A 211 -19.94 15.62 31.00
C GLU A 211 -19.82 17.06 31.50
N LYS A 212 -19.64 18.03 30.61
CA LYS A 212 -19.67 19.46 30.97
C LYS A 212 -21.08 19.93 31.37
N ALA A 213 -22.12 19.46 30.69
CA ALA A 213 -23.51 19.81 31.02
C ALA A 213 -24.01 19.13 32.32
N PHE A 214 -23.62 17.89 32.60
CA PHE A 214 -23.93 17.19 33.85
C PHE A 214 -23.24 17.84 35.06
N ARG A 215 -22.01 18.37 34.90
CA ARG A 215 -21.38 19.23 35.93
C ARG A 215 -22.06 20.58 36.11
N ALA A 216 -22.58 21.17 35.03
CA ALA A 216 -23.26 22.47 35.09
C ALA A 216 -24.71 22.37 35.63
N MET A 217 -25.39 21.24 35.42
CA MET A 217 -26.78 21.02 35.88
C MET A 217 -26.88 20.31 37.23
N SER A 218 -25.80 19.76 37.79
CA SER A 218 -25.73 19.33 39.19
C SER A 218 -25.50 20.54 40.13
N GLY A 219 -26.34 21.55 39.96
CA GLY A 219 -26.18 22.85 40.60
C GLY A 219 -27.52 23.56 40.69
N LYS A 220 -28.57 22.86 41.12
CA LYS A 220 -29.82 23.38 41.75
C LYS A 220 -30.85 22.27 41.89
N LEU A 221 -31.04 21.79 43.13
CA LEU A 221 -32.36 21.53 43.74
C LEU A 221 -32.16 21.34 45.26
N PRO A 222 -33.01 21.94 46.11
CA PRO A 222 -32.89 21.91 47.55
C PRO A 222 -33.57 20.66 48.10
N GLY A 223 -32.87 19.94 48.98
CA GLY A 223 -33.37 18.70 49.56
C GLY A 223 -32.49 18.27 50.70
N ASP A 224 -32.82 18.80 51.87
CA ASP A 224 -32.28 18.50 53.19
C ASP A 224 -32.14 16.98 53.42
N LYS A 225 -30.90 16.50 53.33
CA LYS A 225 -30.43 15.29 53.99
C LYS A 225 -28.94 15.47 54.22
N VAL A 226 -28.59 15.77 55.46
CA VAL A 226 -27.24 15.76 56.00
C VAL A 226 -26.61 14.38 55.74
N MET A 227 -25.96 14.25 54.59
CA MET A 227 -24.84 13.34 54.42
C MET A 227 -23.64 14.05 55.04
N PRO A 228 -22.95 13.45 56.03
CA PRO A 228 -21.70 14.03 56.50
C PRO A 228 -20.73 13.98 55.33
N SER A 229 -20.35 15.15 54.85
CA SER A 229 -19.31 15.34 53.85
C SER A 229 -18.13 14.44 54.18
N THR A 230 -17.75 13.58 53.24
CA THR A 230 -16.65 12.61 53.39
C THR A 230 -15.27 13.28 53.41
N LEU A 231 -15.24 14.61 53.55
CA LEU A 231 -14.06 15.44 53.55
C LEU A 231 -14.12 16.37 54.77
N PRO A 232 -13.04 16.47 55.55
CA PRO A 232 -12.95 17.42 56.65
C PRO A 232 -13.20 18.86 56.17
N GLU A 233 -13.85 19.66 57.00
CA GLU A 233 -14.26 21.04 56.72
C GLU A 233 -13.08 21.92 56.28
N GLU A 234 -11.88 21.65 56.80
CA GLU A 234 -10.65 22.37 56.47
C GLU A 234 -10.15 22.08 55.04
N VAL A 235 -10.51 20.93 54.46
CA VAL A 235 -10.22 20.60 53.05
C VAL A 235 -11.14 21.42 52.13
N VAL A 236 -12.38 21.62 52.55
CA VAL A 236 -13.38 22.43 51.82
C VAL A 236 -13.02 23.92 51.90
N ASP A 237 -12.54 24.39 53.04
CA ASP A 237 -12.08 25.77 53.21
C ASP A 237 -10.84 26.09 52.38
N PHE A 238 -9.89 25.15 52.27
CA PHE A 238 -8.74 25.29 51.37
C PHE A 238 -9.17 25.34 49.90
N GLU A 239 -10.14 24.51 49.49
CA GLU A 239 -10.65 24.49 48.12
C GLU A 239 -11.43 25.76 47.77
N LYS A 240 -12.28 26.26 48.68
CA LYS A 240 -12.96 27.56 48.55
C LYS A 240 -11.97 28.70 48.48
N PHE A 241 -10.92 28.69 49.30
CA PHE A 241 -9.86 29.71 49.25
C PHE A 241 -9.16 29.73 47.89
N LEU A 242 -8.79 28.57 47.33
CA LEU A 242 -8.19 28.50 45.99
C LEU A 242 -9.12 29.00 44.89
N GLN A 243 -10.41 28.69 44.97
CA GLN A 243 -11.40 29.18 43.99
C GLN A 243 -11.57 30.70 44.06
N GLN A 244 -11.49 31.29 45.26
CA GLN A 244 -11.64 32.74 45.46
C GLN A 244 -10.39 33.54 45.13
N THR A 245 -9.19 32.98 45.32
CA THR A 245 -7.92 33.72 45.16
C THR A 245 -7.18 33.40 43.85
N GLY A 246 -7.87 32.95 42.80
CA GLY A 246 -7.23 32.74 41.50
C GLY A 246 -6.31 31.51 41.42
N GLY A 247 -6.64 30.45 42.16
CA GLY A 247 -5.95 29.15 42.07
C GLY A 247 -4.68 29.03 42.92
N ARG A 248 -3.81 28.08 42.56
CA ARG A 248 -2.59 27.74 43.32
C ARG A 248 -1.51 28.82 43.30
N GLN A 249 -1.63 29.82 42.43
CA GLN A 249 -0.64 30.88 42.23
C GLN A 249 -1.16 32.25 42.65
N GLY A 250 -2.35 32.37 43.24
CA GLY A 250 -2.83 33.65 43.74
C GLY A 250 -3.23 34.64 42.64
N GLY A 251 -3.45 34.17 41.41
CA GLY A 251 -3.64 35.02 40.23
C GLY A 251 -2.35 35.58 39.61
N TRP A 252 -1.18 35.18 40.10
CA TRP A 252 0.12 35.48 39.48
C TRP A 252 0.42 34.48 38.37
N ASP A 253 1.18 34.91 37.37
CA ASP A 253 1.67 33.99 36.33
C ASP A 253 2.75 33.03 36.90
N ASP A 254 2.96 31.93 36.19
CA ASP A 254 3.90 30.87 36.59
C ASP A 254 5.33 31.40 36.80
N TYR A 255 5.75 32.40 36.03
CA TYR A 255 7.11 32.93 36.03
C TYR A 255 7.34 33.83 37.25
N ASP A 256 6.46 34.80 37.47
CA ASP A 256 6.49 35.74 38.59
C ASP A 256 6.34 35.00 39.91
N HIS A 257 5.40 34.05 40.00
CA HIS A 257 5.17 33.24 41.20
C HIS A 257 6.40 32.38 41.55
N GLN A 258 7.06 31.76 40.56
CA GLN A 258 8.26 30.96 40.81
C GLN A 258 9.45 31.81 41.27
N ASN A 259 9.64 32.99 40.69
CA ASN A 259 10.72 33.89 41.10
C ASN A 259 10.48 34.42 42.53
N PHE A 260 9.25 34.81 42.85
CA PHE A 260 8.84 35.18 44.20
C PHE A 260 9.15 34.09 45.23
N VAL A 261 8.74 32.84 44.96
CA VAL A 261 8.98 31.70 45.88
C VAL A 261 10.47 31.41 46.04
N LYS A 262 11.27 31.52 44.96
CA LYS A 262 12.73 31.32 45.01
C LYS A 262 13.42 32.35 45.91
N VAL A 263 13.12 33.64 45.73
CA VAL A 263 13.71 34.72 46.53
C VAL A 263 13.24 34.63 47.99
N ARG A 264 11.97 34.34 48.23
CA ARG A 264 11.43 34.14 49.59
C ARG A 264 12.10 32.99 50.34
N ASN A 265 12.30 31.84 49.67
CA ASN A 265 12.97 30.68 50.26
C ASN A 265 14.43 30.98 50.59
N LYS A 266 15.11 31.78 49.75
CA LYS A 266 16.49 32.24 49.99
C LYS A 266 16.59 33.10 51.27
N HIS A 267 15.60 33.94 51.53
CA HIS A 267 15.55 34.84 52.70
C HIS A 267 14.80 34.27 53.92
N LYS A 268 14.30 33.03 53.85
CA LYS A 268 13.51 32.37 54.91
C LYS A 268 12.35 33.24 55.42
N GLY A 269 11.73 34.04 54.54
CA GLY A 269 10.60 34.92 54.90
C GLY A 269 10.97 36.17 55.72
N LYS A 270 12.25 36.55 55.82
CA LYS A 270 12.66 37.81 56.47
C LYS A 270 12.33 39.02 55.58
N PRO A 271 11.86 40.17 56.12
CA PRO A 271 11.42 41.34 55.34
C PRO A 271 12.42 41.89 54.31
N THR A 272 13.71 41.55 54.45
CA THR A 272 14.80 41.88 53.52
C THR A 272 14.59 41.31 52.11
N PHE A 273 13.69 40.33 51.94
CA PHE A 273 13.38 39.73 50.64
C PHE A 273 12.61 40.68 49.70
N MET A 274 11.93 41.69 50.24
CA MET A 274 11.06 42.60 49.47
C MET A 274 11.83 43.38 48.40
N GLY A 275 13.05 43.83 48.71
CA GLY A 275 13.91 44.55 47.77
C GLY A 275 14.40 43.65 46.63
N GLU A 276 14.86 42.43 46.95
CA GLU A 276 15.36 41.48 45.94
C GLU A 276 14.23 40.93 45.05
N VAL A 277 12.99 40.84 45.56
CA VAL A 277 11.83 40.47 44.72
C VAL A 277 11.50 41.54 43.69
N LEU A 278 11.57 42.82 44.07
CA LEU A 278 11.29 43.94 43.16
C LEU A 278 12.35 44.07 42.05
N GLU A 279 13.62 43.76 42.35
CA GLU A 279 14.68 43.71 41.34
C GLU A 279 14.49 42.56 40.33
N ASN A 280 13.91 41.42 40.77
CA ASN A 280 13.69 40.24 39.92
C ASN A 280 12.33 40.24 39.20
N LEU A 281 11.42 41.16 39.54
CA LEU A 281 10.08 41.27 38.95
C LEU A 281 9.85 42.68 38.37
N PRO A 282 10.44 43.01 37.21
CA PRO A 282 10.23 44.31 36.57
C PRO A 282 8.77 44.44 36.11
N GLY A 283 8.00 45.27 36.82
CA GLY A 283 6.58 45.56 36.49
C GLY A 283 5.59 45.35 37.63
N ARG A 284 6.02 44.83 38.79
CA ARG A 284 5.17 44.66 39.97
C ARG A 284 5.45 45.73 41.02
N THR A 285 4.40 46.23 41.65
CA THR A 285 4.54 47.23 42.71
C THR A 285 4.86 46.56 44.05
N GLN A 286 5.50 47.30 44.95
CA GLN A 286 5.79 46.82 46.31
C GLN A 286 4.52 46.34 47.03
N ASP A 287 3.39 47.02 46.82
CA ASP A 287 2.11 46.68 47.43
C ASP A 287 1.55 45.35 46.90
N GLU A 288 1.68 45.07 45.60
CA GLU A 288 1.30 43.79 45.01
C GLU A 288 2.12 42.63 45.58
N VAL A 289 3.44 42.82 45.75
CA VAL A 289 4.32 41.82 46.36
C VAL A 289 3.95 41.58 47.83
N GLN A 290 3.59 42.63 48.58
CA GLN A 290 3.14 42.49 49.97
C GLN A 290 1.79 41.77 50.08
N GLN A 291 0.85 42.08 49.20
CA GLN A 291 -0.44 41.38 49.15
C GLN A 291 -0.25 39.91 48.80
N HIS A 292 0.67 39.60 47.89
CA HIS A 292 1.01 38.22 47.54
C HIS A 292 1.73 37.47 48.65
N GLU A 293 2.60 38.12 49.43
CA GLU A 293 3.19 37.51 50.62
C GLU A 293 2.13 37.20 51.69
N LYS A 294 1.20 38.13 51.95
CA LYS A 294 0.09 37.88 52.87
C LYS A 294 -0.79 36.73 52.40
N TRP A 295 -1.07 36.66 51.10
CA TRP A 295 -1.77 35.54 50.48
C TRP A 295 -0.98 34.23 50.62
N TYR A 296 0.31 34.23 50.32
CA TYR A 296 1.16 33.04 50.35
C TYR A 296 1.33 32.47 51.77
N GLN A 297 1.45 33.35 52.78
CA GLN A 297 1.43 32.94 54.19
C GLN A 297 0.09 32.26 54.55
N LYS A 298 -1.03 32.84 54.12
CA LYS A 298 -2.36 32.25 54.33
C LYS A 298 -2.53 30.93 53.58
N PHE A 299 -2.01 30.83 52.36
CA PHE A 299 -1.98 29.61 51.56
C PHE A 299 -1.20 28.49 52.28
N LEU A 300 0.00 28.78 52.79
CA LEU A 300 0.81 27.81 53.54
C LEU A 300 0.11 27.34 54.81
N ALA A 301 -0.46 28.24 55.60
CA ALA A 301 -1.18 27.90 56.82
C ALA A 301 -2.42 27.01 56.54
N LEU A 302 -3.13 27.26 55.44
CA LEU A 302 -4.27 26.44 55.05
C LEU A 302 -3.84 25.09 54.44
N GLU A 303 -2.71 25.04 53.73
CA GLU A 303 -2.15 23.79 53.23
C GLU A 303 -1.69 22.87 54.39
N GLU A 304 -1.06 23.46 55.41
CA GLU A 304 -0.66 22.76 56.63
C GLU A 304 -1.88 22.24 57.39
N ARG A 305 -2.89 23.09 57.62
CA ARG A 305 -4.15 22.68 58.26
C ARG A 305 -4.88 21.58 57.49
N LYS A 306 -4.83 21.61 56.15
CA LYS A 306 -5.33 20.52 55.30
C LYS A 306 -4.56 19.22 55.52
N LYS A 307 -3.22 19.27 55.57
CA LYS A 307 -2.36 18.10 55.82
C LYS A 307 -2.63 17.51 57.21
N GLU A 308 -2.71 18.36 58.22
CA GLU A 308 -3.05 17.98 59.60
C GLU A 308 -4.45 17.38 59.71
N SER A 309 -5.46 17.99 59.08
CA SER A 309 -6.83 17.48 59.10
C SER A 309 -6.94 16.11 58.40
N ILE A 310 -6.26 15.92 57.27
CA ILE A 310 -6.17 14.61 56.59
C ILE A 310 -5.45 13.57 57.47
N GLN A 311 -4.38 13.97 58.16
CA GLN A 311 -3.63 13.09 59.05
C GLN A 311 -4.47 12.71 60.28
N ASN A 312 -5.14 13.66 60.91
CA ASN A 312 -6.08 13.45 62.02
C ASN A 312 -7.25 12.57 61.60
N TRP A 313 -7.80 12.77 60.40
CA TRP A 313 -8.84 11.90 59.86
C TRP A 313 -8.33 10.46 59.67
N LYS A 314 -7.11 10.27 59.15
CA LYS A 314 -6.49 8.93 59.03
C LYS A 314 -6.29 8.28 60.40
N THR A 315 -5.75 9.02 61.37
CA THR A 315 -5.52 8.54 62.74
C THR A 315 -6.85 8.20 63.43
N LYS A 316 -7.86 9.06 63.31
CA LYS A 316 -9.19 8.85 63.90
C LYS A 316 -9.94 7.68 63.25
N LYS A 317 -9.76 7.46 61.95
CA LYS A 317 -10.28 6.28 61.24
C LYS A 317 -9.59 5.00 61.70
N GLN A 318 -8.29 5.05 61.95
CA GLN A 318 -7.51 3.93 62.50
C GLN A 318 -7.88 3.64 63.97
N GLN A 319 -8.03 4.68 64.80
CA GLN A 319 -8.50 4.56 66.18
C GLN A 319 -9.90 3.98 66.25
N LYS A 320 -10.84 4.43 65.41
CA LYS A 320 -12.18 3.81 65.31
C LYS A 320 -12.09 2.33 64.93
N LYS A 321 -11.17 1.95 64.04
CA LYS A 321 -10.95 0.55 63.67
C LYS A 321 -10.39 -0.27 64.83
N GLU A 322 -9.52 0.32 65.65
CA GLU A 322 -8.98 -0.27 66.88
C GLU A 322 -10.00 -0.30 68.03
N GLU A 323 -10.87 0.69 68.15
CA GLU A 323 -11.98 0.71 69.11
C GLU A 323 -13.04 -0.31 68.74
N ILE A 324 -13.37 -0.46 67.45
CA ILE A 324 -14.24 -1.54 66.96
C ILE A 324 -13.59 -2.91 67.22
N PHE A 325 -12.27 -3.01 67.04
CA PHE A 325 -11.51 -4.21 67.39
C PHE A 325 -11.54 -4.50 68.89
N LYS A 326 -11.38 -3.48 69.74
CA LYS A 326 -11.47 -3.59 71.21
C LYS A 326 -12.91 -3.82 71.71
N LEU A 327 -13.94 -3.30 71.03
CA LEU A 327 -15.34 -3.58 71.34
C LEU A 327 -15.68 -5.04 70.98
N LYS A 328 -15.13 -5.53 69.87
CA LYS A 328 -15.23 -6.93 69.46
C LYS A 328 -14.50 -7.86 70.44
N GLU A 329 -13.33 -7.45 70.94
CA GLU A 329 -12.57 -8.15 71.98
C GLU A 329 -13.25 -8.08 73.37
N LYS A 330 -13.95 -6.98 73.70
CA LYS A 330 -14.77 -6.85 74.92
C LYS A 330 -16.08 -7.64 74.85
N ALA A 331 -16.70 -7.71 73.68
CA ALA A 331 -17.86 -8.57 73.42
C ALA A 331 -17.48 -10.06 73.48
N GLU A 332 -16.26 -10.42 73.08
CA GLU A 332 -15.70 -11.77 73.26
C GLU A 332 -15.30 -12.05 74.73
N ASN A 333 -14.88 -11.04 75.52
CA ASN A 333 -14.54 -11.21 76.94
C ASN A 333 -15.74 -11.38 77.89
N LEU A 334 -16.95 -10.94 77.51
CA LEU A 334 -18.17 -11.17 78.30
C LEU A 334 -18.75 -12.59 78.14
N SER A 335 -18.20 -13.39 77.22
CA SER A 335 -18.62 -14.78 76.99
C SER A 335 -17.69 -15.81 77.66
N LEU A 336 -16.79 -15.37 78.55
CA LEU A 336 -15.75 -16.23 79.14
C LEU A 336 -15.79 -16.22 80.69
N LEU A 337 -16.99 -16.39 81.23
CA LEU A 337 -17.20 -16.70 82.65
C LEU A 337 -17.72 -18.13 82.82
N PHE A 338 -17.07 -19.12 82.22
CA PHE A 338 -17.08 -20.52 82.68
C PHE A 338 -15.80 -21.24 82.23
N HIS A 339 -15.31 -22.13 83.09
CA HIS A 339 -13.92 -22.56 83.26
C HIS A 339 -13.24 -23.39 82.15
N ASN A 340 -11.92 -23.15 82.04
CA ASN A 340 -10.80 -24.10 81.85
C ASN A 340 -10.70 -25.00 80.59
N LYS A 341 -9.74 -24.68 79.70
CA LYS A 341 -8.55 -25.56 79.45
C LYS A 341 -7.44 -24.82 78.69
N LYS A 342 -6.23 -24.79 79.24
CA LYS A 342 -5.05 -24.04 78.77
C LYS A 342 -4.35 -24.58 77.49
N GLU A 343 -5.00 -25.47 76.72
CA GLU A 343 -4.40 -26.08 75.51
C GLU A 343 -4.81 -25.39 74.20
N ASP A 344 -6.02 -24.83 74.11
CA ASP A 344 -6.53 -24.25 72.85
C ASP A 344 -5.99 -22.86 72.53
N ASN A 345 -5.57 -22.10 73.55
CA ASN A 345 -5.08 -20.73 73.37
C ASN A 345 -3.69 -20.68 72.68
N GLN A 346 -2.89 -21.76 72.82
CA GLN A 346 -1.61 -21.92 72.13
C GLN A 346 -1.81 -22.29 70.66
N LYS A 347 -2.74 -23.21 70.37
CA LYS A 347 -3.12 -23.62 69.00
C LYS A 347 -3.71 -22.45 68.22
N HIS A 348 -4.59 -21.65 68.84
CA HIS A 348 -5.20 -20.50 68.17
C HIS A 348 -4.16 -19.41 67.80
N LYS A 349 -3.17 -19.14 68.67
CA LYS A 349 -2.06 -18.22 68.35
C LYS A 349 -1.15 -18.76 67.24
N GLU A 350 -0.88 -20.06 67.24
CA GLU A 350 -0.06 -20.68 66.19
C GLU A 350 -0.79 -20.69 64.84
N GLU A 351 -2.08 -20.98 64.82
CA GLU A 351 -2.92 -20.87 63.63
C GLU A 351 -3.00 -19.45 63.10
N GLN A 352 -3.08 -18.45 63.98
CA GLN A 352 -3.11 -17.05 63.56
C GLN A 352 -1.77 -16.60 62.98
N ARG A 353 -0.64 -17.10 63.50
CA ARG A 353 0.69 -16.90 62.91
C ARG A 353 0.82 -17.60 61.56
N LYS A 354 0.29 -18.83 61.42
CA LYS A 354 0.23 -19.54 60.13
C LYS A 354 -0.61 -18.76 59.11
N LYS A 355 -1.78 -18.27 59.50
CA LYS A 355 -2.66 -17.44 58.64
C LYS A 355 -1.98 -16.12 58.23
N GLN A 356 -1.29 -15.44 59.13
CA GLN A 356 -0.52 -14.23 58.81
C GLN A 356 0.66 -14.52 57.86
N LYS A 357 1.38 -15.62 58.07
CA LYS A 357 2.49 -16.03 57.19
C LYS A 357 1.98 -16.36 55.77
N LEU A 358 0.87 -17.09 55.67
CA LEU A 358 0.21 -17.37 54.40
C LEU A 358 -0.28 -16.09 53.71
N ALA A 359 -0.84 -15.13 54.46
CA ALA A 359 -1.26 -13.84 53.91
C ALA A 359 -0.07 -13.02 53.36
N VAL A 360 1.06 -13.00 54.06
CA VAL A 360 2.29 -12.33 53.60
C VAL A 360 2.89 -13.03 52.38
N GLU A 361 2.92 -14.37 52.36
CA GLU A 361 3.37 -15.13 51.19
C GLU A 361 2.44 -14.94 49.98
N ALA A 362 1.13 -14.91 50.20
CA ALA A 362 0.14 -14.60 49.16
C ALA A 362 0.34 -13.18 48.62
N TRP A 363 0.58 -12.19 49.48
CA TRP A 363 0.86 -10.82 49.07
C TRP A 363 2.18 -10.69 48.30
N LYS A 364 3.25 -11.38 48.73
CA LYS A 364 4.53 -11.43 47.99
C LYS A 364 4.36 -12.09 46.63
N LYS A 365 3.60 -13.19 46.53
CA LYS A 365 3.26 -13.85 45.26
C LYS A 365 2.46 -12.92 44.36
N GLN A 366 1.47 -12.21 44.90
CA GLN A 366 0.66 -11.25 44.15
C GLN A 366 1.49 -10.06 43.64
N LYS A 367 2.37 -9.49 44.47
CA LYS A 367 3.28 -8.42 44.04
C LYS A 367 4.32 -8.87 43.01
N SER A 368 4.80 -10.12 43.12
CA SER A 368 5.67 -10.73 42.11
C SER A 368 4.93 -10.90 40.78
N LEU A 369 3.69 -11.39 40.82
CA LEU A 369 2.85 -11.58 39.65
C LEU A 369 2.53 -10.24 38.97
N GLU A 370 2.17 -9.21 39.73
CA GLU A 370 1.93 -7.85 39.24
C GLU A 370 3.17 -7.27 38.54
N ARG A 371 4.36 -7.45 39.13
CA ARG A 371 5.63 -7.01 38.53
C ARG A 371 5.96 -7.78 37.25
N SER A 372 5.68 -9.08 37.21
CA SER A 372 5.83 -9.91 36.02
C SER A 372 4.88 -9.48 34.90
N MET A 373 3.60 -9.25 35.22
CA MET A 373 2.61 -8.73 34.27
C MET A 373 2.98 -7.36 33.72
N ARG A 374 3.50 -6.44 34.56
CA ARG A 374 3.95 -5.12 34.11
C ARG A 374 5.12 -5.20 33.14
N ARG A 375 6.10 -6.06 33.40
CA ARG A 375 7.23 -6.30 32.48
C ARG A 375 6.76 -6.96 31.18
N ALA A 376 5.89 -7.96 31.26
CA ALA A 376 5.29 -8.59 30.08
C ALA A 376 4.49 -7.59 29.24
N SER A 377 3.79 -6.65 29.87
CA SER A 377 3.08 -5.57 29.17
C SER A 377 4.04 -4.60 28.47
N GLN A 378 5.15 -4.22 29.12
CA GLN A 378 6.16 -3.34 28.51
C GLN A 378 6.82 -3.98 27.29
N VAL A 379 7.19 -5.26 27.37
CA VAL A 379 7.78 -6.00 26.25
C VAL A 379 6.79 -6.09 25.08
N LYS A 380 5.51 -6.36 25.35
CA LYS A 380 4.46 -6.38 24.31
C LYS A 380 4.27 -5.01 23.66
N GLU A 381 4.34 -3.93 24.42
CA GLU A 381 4.24 -2.57 23.89
C GLU A 381 5.45 -2.19 23.01
N GLU A 382 6.66 -2.57 23.40
CA GLU A 382 7.87 -2.40 22.57
C GLU A 382 7.81 -3.22 21.29
N GLU A 383 7.39 -4.49 21.35
CA GLU A 383 7.23 -5.35 20.17
C GLU A 383 6.18 -4.79 19.20
N GLU A 384 5.07 -4.25 19.71
CA GLU A 384 4.06 -3.52 18.94
C GLU A 384 4.64 -2.29 18.24
N LYS A 385 5.43 -1.47 18.97
CA LYS A 385 6.08 -0.27 18.42
C LYS A 385 7.08 -0.63 17.32
N GLU A 386 7.90 -1.66 17.52
CA GLU A 386 8.86 -2.12 16.52
C GLU A 386 8.16 -2.68 15.28
N LYS A 387 7.09 -3.46 15.45
CA LYS A 387 6.25 -3.94 14.34
C LYS A 387 5.65 -2.77 13.55
N LYS A 388 5.17 -1.71 14.22
CA LYS A 388 4.65 -0.51 13.55
C LYS A 388 5.74 0.21 12.75
N GLN A 389 6.92 0.41 13.32
CA GLN A 389 8.06 1.00 12.61
C GLN A 389 8.50 0.17 11.41
N GLN A 390 8.54 -1.16 11.54
CA GLN A 390 8.91 -2.05 10.44
C GLN A 390 7.87 -2.03 9.32
N LYS A 391 6.57 -1.97 9.65
CA LYS A 391 5.48 -1.78 8.66
C LYS A 391 5.63 -0.46 7.92
N GLU A 392 5.98 0.62 8.63
CA GLU A 392 6.18 1.94 8.02
C GLU A 392 7.40 1.96 7.08
N ARG A 393 8.55 1.42 7.51
CA ARG A 393 9.73 1.25 6.63
C ARG A 393 9.39 0.46 5.36
N ARG A 394 8.59 -0.60 5.48
CA ARG A 394 8.12 -1.39 4.32
C ARG A 394 7.19 -0.59 3.39
N ARG A 395 6.37 0.32 3.93
CA ARG A 395 5.50 1.21 3.13
C ARG A 395 6.34 2.22 2.36
N GLN A 396 7.28 2.88 3.03
CA GLN A 396 8.19 3.84 2.41
C GLN A 396 9.03 3.20 1.30
N PHE A 397 9.57 2.00 1.53
CA PHE A 397 10.32 1.27 0.50
C PHE A 397 9.45 0.92 -0.72
N LYS A 398 8.21 0.46 -0.52
CA LYS A 398 7.28 0.17 -1.61
C LYS A 398 6.93 1.41 -2.41
N LEU A 399 6.73 2.54 -1.75
CA LEU A 399 6.45 3.82 -2.41
C LEU A 399 7.64 4.28 -3.24
N LYS A 400 8.86 4.19 -2.69
CA LYS A 400 10.10 4.51 -3.42
C LYS A 400 10.23 3.67 -4.69
N LEU A 401 10.01 2.36 -4.60
CA LEU A 401 10.08 1.44 -5.74
C LEU A 401 9.04 1.79 -6.82
N LEU A 402 7.82 2.16 -6.42
CA LEU A 402 6.77 2.56 -7.35
C LEU A 402 7.13 3.85 -8.09
N LEU A 403 7.62 4.86 -7.37
CA LEU A 403 8.08 6.12 -7.97
C LEU A 403 9.24 5.90 -8.94
N GLU A 404 10.19 5.04 -8.59
CA GLU A 404 11.31 4.67 -9.46
C GLU A 404 10.82 3.98 -10.74
N SER A 405 9.89 3.02 -10.63
CA SER A 405 9.30 2.38 -11.82
C SER A 405 8.55 3.35 -12.71
N TYR A 406 7.81 4.31 -12.13
CA TYR A 406 7.08 5.32 -12.90
C TYR A 406 8.03 6.29 -13.60
N ALA A 407 9.09 6.71 -12.91
CA ALA A 407 10.13 7.56 -13.50
C ALA A 407 10.85 6.84 -14.65
N GLN A 408 11.15 5.55 -14.50
CA GLN A 408 11.78 4.75 -15.55
C GLN A 408 10.83 4.58 -16.75
N GLN A 409 9.56 4.27 -16.51
CA GLN A 409 8.57 4.14 -17.58
C GLN A 409 8.40 5.46 -18.35
N LYS A 410 8.39 6.60 -17.65
CA LYS A 410 8.31 7.91 -18.29
C LYS A 410 9.53 8.18 -19.18
N LYS A 411 10.74 7.86 -18.71
CA LYS A 411 11.98 7.97 -19.51
C LYS A 411 11.92 7.08 -20.76
N GLU A 412 11.46 5.84 -20.62
CA GLU A 412 11.31 4.92 -21.77
C GLU A 412 10.30 5.45 -22.80
N GLN A 413 9.21 6.07 -22.36
CA GLN A 413 8.24 6.72 -23.25
C GLN A 413 8.83 7.93 -23.97
N GLU A 414 9.57 8.78 -23.27
CA GLU A 414 10.24 9.95 -23.86
C GLU A 414 11.29 9.52 -24.90
N GLU A 415 12.10 8.50 -24.60
CA GLU A 415 13.07 7.92 -25.54
C GLU A 415 12.40 7.29 -26.76
N PHE A 416 11.28 6.60 -26.57
CA PHE A 416 10.49 6.04 -27.67
C PHE A 416 9.97 7.12 -28.61
N LEU A 417 9.39 8.20 -28.07
CA LEU A 417 8.94 9.34 -28.86
C LEU A 417 10.09 10.03 -29.60
N ARG A 418 11.27 10.14 -28.97
CA ARG A 418 12.48 10.69 -29.62
C ARG A 418 12.90 9.84 -30.81
N LEU A 419 12.94 8.51 -30.64
CA LEU A 419 13.30 7.58 -31.71
C LEU A 419 12.28 7.58 -32.85
N GLU A 420 10.98 7.64 -32.54
CA GLU A 420 9.93 7.73 -33.56
C GLU A 420 10.08 9.01 -34.40
N LYS A 421 10.37 10.15 -33.75
CA LYS A 421 10.62 11.41 -34.43
C LYS A 421 11.86 11.33 -35.33
N GLU A 422 12.95 10.76 -34.85
CA GLU A 422 14.18 10.59 -35.64
C GLU A 422 13.94 9.69 -36.87
N MET A 423 13.17 8.61 -36.70
CA MET A 423 12.81 7.72 -37.81
C MET A 423 11.95 8.45 -38.85
N ARG A 424 10.96 9.24 -38.41
CA ARG A 424 10.11 10.05 -39.30
C ARG A 424 10.92 11.10 -40.07
N GLU A 425 11.88 11.75 -39.42
CA GLU A 425 12.78 12.70 -40.08
C GLU A 425 13.69 12.01 -41.10
N LYS A 426 14.17 10.79 -40.80
CA LYS A 426 14.96 9.99 -41.75
C LYS A 426 14.13 9.56 -42.96
N THR A 427 12.90 9.10 -42.76
CA THR A 427 12.01 8.73 -43.87
C THR A 427 11.67 9.94 -44.73
N GLU A 428 11.34 11.09 -44.13
CA GLU A 428 11.06 12.32 -44.88
C GLU A 428 12.28 12.79 -45.68
N LYS A 429 13.48 12.73 -45.10
CA LYS A 429 14.73 13.04 -45.83
C LYS A 429 14.98 12.05 -46.98
N ALA A 430 14.70 10.76 -46.79
CA ALA A 430 14.84 9.76 -47.84
C ALA A 430 13.82 9.97 -48.97
N GLU A 431 12.57 10.30 -48.65
CA GLU A 431 11.53 10.63 -49.63
C GLU A 431 11.90 11.89 -50.42
N LYS A 432 12.39 12.95 -49.77
CA LYS A 432 12.89 14.15 -50.46
C LYS A 432 14.04 13.84 -51.41
N ARG A 433 14.98 12.98 -51.00
CA ARG A 433 16.08 12.53 -51.87
C ARG A 433 15.57 11.72 -53.06
N LYS A 434 14.60 10.84 -52.84
CA LYS A 434 13.97 10.04 -53.90
C LYS A 434 13.24 10.94 -54.91
N ALA A 435 12.43 11.88 -54.44
CA ALA A 435 11.73 12.83 -55.30
C ALA A 435 12.71 13.70 -56.12
N ALA A 436 13.82 14.14 -55.52
CA ALA A 436 14.86 14.86 -56.24
C ALA A 436 15.53 13.99 -57.32
N ALA A 437 15.83 12.73 -57.01
CA ALA A 437 16.41 11.79 -57.98
C ALA A 437 15.45 11.48 -59.15
N GLU A 438 14.16 11.33 -58.86
CA GLU A 438 13.11 11.16 -59.88
C GLU A 438 13.03 12.39 -60.80
N GLU A 439 13.11 13.60 -60.26
CA GLU A 439 13.11 14.83 -61.07
C GLU A 439 14.36 14.94 -61.96
N ILE A 440 15.54 14.58 -61.43
CA ILE A 440 16.78 14.51 -62.22
C ILE A 440 16.62 13.50 -63.36
N SER A 441 16.08 12.31 -63.07
CA SER A 441 15.82 11.28 -64.10
C SER A 441 14.88 11.81 -65.20
N ARG A 442 13.78 12.48 -64.81
CA ARG A 442 12.85 13.12 -65.77
C ARG A 442 13.52 14.18 -66.63
N PHE A 443 14.47 14.93 -66.07
CA PHE A 443 15.24 15.91 -66.84
C PHE A 443 16.20 15.23 -67.83
N GLN A 444 16.94 14.22 -67.38
CA GLN A 444 17.86 13.43 -68.21
C GLN A 444 17.13 12.72 -69.36
N GLU A 445 15.96 12.16 -69.11
CA GLU A 445 15.13 11.52 -70.15
C GLU A 445 14.67 12.53 -71.22
N ARG A 446 14.22 13.72 -70.80
CA ARG A 446 13.83 14.79 -71.73
C ARG A 446 15.01 15.26 -72.58
N ASP A 447 16.18 15.42 -71.98
CA ASP A 447 17.38 15.84 -72.71
C ASP A 447 17.88 14.75 -73.66
N LEU A 448 17.85 13.49 -73.24
CA LEU A 448 18.16 12.35 -74.10
C LEU A 448 17.19 12.26 -75.27
N HIS A 449 15.90 12.51 -75.04
CA HIS A 449 14.90 12.53 -76.11
C HIS A 449 15.17 13.66 -77.11
N LYS A 450 15.44 14.88 -76.64
CA LYS A 450 15.85 16.00 -77.50
C LYS A 450 17.10 15.70 -78.30
N LEU A 451 18.10 15.05 -77.68
CA LEU A 451 19.33 14.66 -78.36
C LEU A 451 19.07 13.63 -79.46
N LYS A 452 18.25 12.61 -79.17
CA LYS A 452 17.82 11.61 -80.16
C LYS A 452 17.14 12.28 -81.37
N LEU A 453 16.22 13.21 -81.13
CA LEU A 453 15.56 13.97 -82.20
C LEU A 453 16.55 14.77 -83.05
N LYS A 454 17.53 15.44 -82.42
CA LYS A 454 18.59 16.17 -83.14
C LYS A 454 19.47 15.25 -83.99
N ILE A 455 19.79 14.05 -83.51
CA ILE A 455 20.56 13.05 -84.27
C ILE A 455 19.77 12.59 -85.49
N LEU A 456 18.48 12.29 -85.32
CA LEU A 456 17.60 11.88 -86.42
C LEU A 456 17.45 12.99 -87.48
N ASP A 457 17.24 14.24 -87.07
CA ASP A 457 17.18 15.39 -87.99
C ASP A 457 18.50 15.57 -88.77
N ARG A 458 19.64 15.39 -88.10
CA ARG A 458 20.95 15.45 -88.76
C ARG A 458 21.13 14.32 -89.78
N GLN A 459 20.73 13.09 -89.43
CA GLN A 459 20.77 11.94 -90.35
C GLN A 459 19.88 12.17 -91.56
N LEU A 460 18.64 12.66 -91.38
CA LEU A 460 17.74 12.99 -92.48
C LEU A 460 18.35 14.04 -93.43
N LYS A 461 19.01 15.07 -92.90
CA LYS A 461 19.72 16.08 -93.70
C LYS A 461 20.93 15.51 -94.45
N GLU A 462 21.66 14.59 -93.83
CA GLU A 462 22.78 13.89 -94.46
C GLU A 462 22.29 12.97 -95.59
N ASP A 463 21.19 12.24 -95.38
CA ASP A 463 20.55 11.40 -96.39
C ASP A 463 19.99 12.22 -97.55
N GLU A 464 19.34 13.35 -97.29
CA GLU A 464 18.84 14.26 -98.33
C GLU A 464 19.99 14.82 -99.18
N LYS A 465 21.12 15.18 -98.54
CA LYS A 465 22.34 15.61 -99.25
C LYS A 465 22.92 14.46 -100.08
N ALA A 466 22.98 13.25 -99.54
CA ALA A 466 23.46 12.07 -100.26
C ALA A 466 22.56 11.75 -101.46
N GLU A 467 21.24 11.88 -101.32
CA GLU A 467 20.29 11.69 -102.42
C GLU A 467 20.45 12.77 -103.51
N LYS A 468 20.60 14.05 -103.13
CA LYS A 468 20.89 15.14 -104.07
C LYS A 468 22.21 14.89 -104.82
N GLN A 469 23.25 14.45 -104.12
CA GLN A 469 24.53 14.07 -104.74
C GLN A 469 24.37 12.87 -105.69
N ARG A 470 23.61 11.84 -105.32
CA ARG A 470 23.29 10.70 -106.20
C ARG A 470 22.54 11.14 -107.46
N LYS A 471 21.56 12.03 -107.33
CA LYS A 471 20.84 12.61 -108.48
C LYS A 471 21.78 13.41 -109.40
N LEU A 472 22.65 14.23 -108.82
CA LEU A 472 23.65 15.00 -109.55
C LEU A 472 24.65 14.08 -110.29
N ALA A 473 25.14 13.03 -109.62
CA ALA A 473 26.05 12.06 -110.23
C ALA A 473 25.41 11.35 -111.42
N LYS A 474 24.15 10.92 -111.30
CA LYS A 474 23.38 10.34 -112.41
C LYS A 474 23.21 11.31 -113.58
N LEU A 475 22.99 12.60 -113.32
CA LEU A 475 22.92 13.64 -114.36
C LEU A 475 24.27 13.82 -115.06
N LYS A 476 25.37 13.90 -114.31
CA LYS A 476 26.73 13.97 -114.87
C LYS A 476 27.07 12.76 -115.74
N GLU A 477 26.70 11.56 -115.30
CA GLU A 477 26.88 10.33 -116.08
C GLU A 477 26.10 10.35 -117.40
N LYS A 478 24.88 10.91 -117.41
CA LYS A 478 24.09 11.11 -118.63
C LYS A 478 24.75 12.13 -119.57
N VAL A 479 25.28 13.24 -119.05
CA VAL A 479 25.99 14.24 -119.84
C VAL A 479 27.27 13.66 -120.45
N LEU A 480 28.10 12.96 -119.66
CA LEU A 480 29.29 12.27 -120.16
C LEU A 480 28.94 11.24 -121.25
N ARG A 481 27.86 10.47 -121.08
CA ARG A 481 27.38 9.56 -122.14
C ARG A 481 26.97 10.29 -123.41
N ALA A 482 26.31 11.43 -123.30
CA ALA A 482 25.92 12.25 -124.45
C ALA A 482 27.15 12.86 -125.14
N GLU A 483 28.13 13.36 -124.38
CA GLU A 483 29.41 13.86 -124.90
C GLU A 483 30.20 12.76 -125.62
N ILE A 484 30.29 11.56 -125.05
CA ILE A 484 30.92 10.40 -125.72
C ILE A 484 30.17 10.04 -127.01
N HIS A 485 28.84 10.04 -127.00
CA HIS A 485 28.03 9.76 -128.19
C HIS A 485 28.20 10.84 -129.26
N LEU A 486 28.32 12.12 -128.87
CA LEU A 486 28.60 13.23 -129.77
C LEU A 486 30.02 13.14 -130.33
N PHE A 487 31.00 12.76 -129.51
CA PHE A 487 32.39 12.56 -129.92
C PHE A 487 32.53 11.39 -130.91
N LEU A 488 31.78 10.30 -130.69
CA LEU A 488 31.69 9.18 -131.64
C LEU A 488 31.00 9.57 -132.96
N LEU A 489 30.02 10.49 -132.92
CA LEU A 489 29.37 11.04 -134.12
C LEU A 489 30.24 12.03 -134.90
N VAL A 490 31.19 12.72 -134.26
CA VAL A 490 32.14 13.63 -134.91
C VAL A 490 33.36 12.88 -135.47
N LEU A 491 33.63 11.66 -134.99
CA LEU A 491 34.70 10.78 -135.47
C LEU A 491 34.29 9.80 -136.58
N SER A 492 32.98 9.71 -136.90
CA SER A 492 32.46 9.03 -138.12
C SER A 492 32.19 10.06 -139.20
#